data_AF-A0A1W1I3T1-F1
#
_entry.id   AF-A0A1W1I3T1-F1
#
_cell.length_a   1.000
_cell.length_b   1.000
_cell.length_c   1.000
_cell.angle_alpha   90.00
_cell.angle_beta   90.00
_cell.angle_gamma   90.00
#
_symmetry.space_group_name_H-M   'P 1'
#
loop_
_entity.id
_entity.type
_entity.pdbx_description
1 polymer ?
#
loop_
_entity_poly.entity_id
_entity_poly.type
_entity_poly.pdbx_seq_one_letter_code
_entity_poly.pdbx_strand_id
1 'polypeptide(L)'
;MYSTGMIAGTTQTKRRGLRTETSLIATCCVCGLLRSKKTHSQDPDRWVTRRAYEQTYGVSLVGSPFTHTYCSGCHADFMQRAKPEKHNLMPATPYGE
;
A
#
# COMPACT_ATOMS: atom_id res chain seq x y z
N MET A 1 33.42 -49.39 -33.41
CA MET A 1 32.08 -49.24 -32.80
C MET A 1 32.20 -48.27 -31.63
N TYR A 2 31.97 -46.97 -31.81
CA TYR A 2 31.69 -46.06 -30.69
C TYR A 2 30.65 -45.05 -31.16
N SER A 3 29.57 -44.97 -30.40
CA SER A 3 28.25 -44.50 -30.81
C SER A 3 28.11 -42.98 -30.82
N THR A 4 27.31 -42.50 -31.78
CA THR A 4 26.72 -41.17 -31.84
C THR A 4 25.79 -40.96 -30.65
N GLY A 5 26.18 -40.12 -29.69
CA GLY A 5 25.34 -39.72 -28.57
C GLY A 5 24.45 -38.53 -28.94
N MET A 6 23.15 -38.76 -29.05
CA MET A 6 22.14 -37.70 -29.19
C MET A 6 22.04 -36.92 -27.86
N ILE A 7 22.27 -35.60 -27.88
CA ILE A 7 21.88 -34.74 -26.76
C ILE A 7 20.39 -34.44 -26.88
N ALA A 8 19.61 -35.16 -26.07
CA ALA A 8 18.19 -34.92 -25.87
C ALA A 8 17.97 -33.47 -25.44
N GLY A 9 17.13 -32.77 -26.21
CA GLY A 9 16.70 -31.41 -25.91
C GLY A 9 16.03 -31.39 -24.54
N THR A 10 16.72 -30.82 -23.55
CA THR A 10 16.07 -30.41 -22.31
C THR A 10 15.18 -29.24 -22.65
N THR A 11 13.90 -29.52 -22.84
CA THR A 11 12.83 -28.54 -22.81
C THR A 11 12.98 -27.74 -21.52
N GLN A 12 13.48 -26.52 -21.65
CA GLN A 12 13.49 -25.53 -20.59
C GLN A 12 12.04 -25.20 -20.32
N THR A 13 11.41 -25.99 -19.46
CA THR A 13 10.16 -25.63 -18.80
C THR A 13 10.49 -24.39 -17.99
N LYS A 14 10.27 -23.23 -18.62
CA LYS A 14 10.13 -21.93 -17.99
C LYS A 14 9.02 -22.10 -16.98
N ARG A 15 9.39 -22.58 -15.79
CA ARG A 15 8.58 -22.49 -14.59
C ARG A 15 8.35 -21.00 -14.44
N ARG A 16 7.25 -20.51 -15.01
CA ARG A 16 6.55 -19.36 -14.47
C ARG A 16 6.20 -19.82 -13.07
N GLY A 17 7.13 -19.62 -12.14
CA GLY A 17 6.84 -19.70 -10.73
C GLY A 17 5.68 -18.74 -10.59
N LEU A 18 4.50 -19.31 -10.38
CA LEU A 18 3.36 -18.57 -9.89
C LEU A 18 3.85 -18.10 -8.52
N ARG A 19 4.47 -16.91 -8.49
CA ARG A 19 4.62 -16.15 -7.28
C ARG A 19 3.19 -15.85 -6.88
N THR A 20 2.58 -16.79 -6.16
CA THR A 20 1.48 -16.51 -5.26
C THR A 20 2.10 -15.66 -4.16
N GLU A 21 2.53 -14.44 -4.50
CA GLU A 21 2.75 -13.42 -3.50
C GLU A 21 1.39 -13.27 -2.87
N THR A 22 1.26 -13.76 -1.64
CA THR A 22 0.13 -13.48 -0.77
C THR A 22 0.09 -11.96 -0.67
N SER A 23 -0.74 -11.36 -1.52
CA SER A 23 -0.52 -9.99 -1.90
C SER A 23 -1.16 -9.14 -0.82
N LEU A 24 -0.39 -8.86 0.23
CA LEU A 24 -0.80 -8.13 1.43
C LEU A 24 -1.49 -6.81 1.05
N ILE A 25 -2.67 -6.58 1.60
CA ILE A 25 -3.48 -5.40 1.30
C ILE A 25 -3.36 -4.43 2.46
N ALA A 26 -2.91 -3.21 2.20
CA ALA A 26 -2.83 -2.20 3.23
C ALA A 26 -4.22 -1.66 3.56
N THR A 27 -4.56 -1.58 4.84
CA THR A 27 -5.81 -0.99 5.37
C THR A 27 -5.49 0.20 6.27
N CYS A 28 -6.32 1.24 6.22
CA CYS A 28 -6.20 2.40 7.08
C CYS A 28 -6.74 2.09 8.49
N CYS A 29 -5.93 2.30 9.53
CA CYS A 29 -6.32 2.07 10.93
C CYS A 29 -7.47 2.95 11.41
N VAL A 30 -7.71 4.09 10.75
CA VAL A 30 -8.68 5.09 11.20
C VAL A 30 -10.00 4.95 10.45
N CYS A 31 -9.95 4.92 9.12
CA CYS A 31 -11.16 4.91 8.28
C CYS A 31 -11.44 3.56 7.60
N GLY A 32 -10.57 2.56 7.75
CA GLY A 32 -10.76 1.21 7.20
C GLY A 32 -10.68 1.11 5.67
N LEU A 33 -10.29 2.19 4.97
CA LEU A 33 -10.07 2.17 3.53
C LEU A 33 -8.87 1.31 3.17
N LEU A 34 -8.90 0.70 1.98
CA LEU A 34 -7.87 -0.18 1.46
C LEU A 34 -7.05 0.52 0.38
N ARG A 35 -5.74 0.28 0.38
CA ARG A 35 -4.84 0.83 -0.64
C ARG A 35 -5.01 0.08 -1.95
N SER A 36 -5.41 0.80 -2.99
CA SER A 36 -5.57 0.27 -4.35
C SER A 36 -4.22 -0.21 -4.89
N LYS A 37 -4.13 -1.44 -5.40
CA LYS A 37 -2.92 -1.94 -6.07
C LYS A 37 -2.74 -1.25 -7.43
N LYS A 38 -1.49 -0.93 -7.77
CA LYS A 38 -1.07 -0.43 -9.09
C LYS A 38 -1.46 -1.43 -10.20
N THR A 39 -2.70 -1.39 -10.66
CA THR A 39 -3.07 -2.07 -11.90
C THR A 39 -3.30 -1.07 -13.02
N HIS A 40 -3.70 0.17 -12.73
CA HIS A 40 -3.92 1.17 -13.79
C HIS A 40 -3.84 2.65 -13.37
N SER A 41 -3.80 3.00 -12.08
CA SER A 41 -3.76 4.40 -11.64
C SER A 41 -2.32 4.88 -11.42
N GLN A 42 -1.98 6.02 -12.02
CA GLN A 42 -0.74 6.77 -11.73
C GLN A 42 -0.67 7.31 -10.29
N ASP A 43 -1.76 7.17 -9.53
CA ASP A 43 -1.82 7.58 -8.13
C ASP A 43 -1.43 6.42 -7.19
N PRO A 44 -0.22 6.46 -6.59
CA PRO A 44 0.24 5.45 -5.64
C PRO A 44 -0.46 5.53 -4.29
N ASP A 45 -1.30 6.53 -4.05
CA ASP A 45 -1.94 6.81 -2.78
C ASP A 45 -3.47 6.78 -2.87
N ARG A 46 -4.01 6.05 -3.85
CA ARG A 46 -5.46 5.84 -3.95
C ARG A 46 -5.95 4.86 -2.87
N TRP A 47 -6.85 5.35 -2.01
CA TRP A 47 -7.56 4.57 -1.00
C TRP A 47 -9.02 4.36 -1.41
N VAL A 48 -9.51 3.13 -1.30
CA VAL A 48 -10.86 2.75 -1.74
C VAL A 48 -11.58 1.94 -0.66
N THR A 49 -12.91 1.90 -0.73
CA THR A 49 -13.68 1.02 0.16
C THR A 49 -13.45 -0.45 -0.21
N ARG A 50 -13.71 -1.34 0.74
CA ARG A 50 -13.66 -2.79 0.52
C ARG A 50 -14.45 -3.23 -0.73
N ARG A 51 -15.70 -2.78 -0.84
CA ARG A 51 -16.59 -3.10 -1.97
C ARG A 51 -16.02 -2.61 -3.30
N ALA A 52 -15.52 -1.38 -3.34
CA ALA A 52 -14.92 -0.83 -4.55
C ALA A 52 -13.65 -1.59 -4.94
N TYR A 53 -12.85 -2.02 -3.96
CA TYR A 53 -11.68 -2.86 -4.20
C TYR A 53 -12.10 -4.22 -4.80
N GLU A 54 -13.04 -4.93 -4.18
CA GLU A 54 -13.53 -6.22 -4.69
C GLU A 54 -14.08 -6.11 -6.13
N GLN A 55 -14.83 -5.04 -6.42
CA GLN A 55 -15.35 -4.76 -7.77
C GLN A 55 -14.25 -4.42 -8.79
N THR A 56 -13.26 -3.60 -8.39
CA THR A 56 -12.20 -3.13 -9.29
C THR A 56 -11.25 -4.27 -9.68
N TYR A 57 -10.96 -5.17 -8.75
CA TYR A 57 -9.98 -6.24 -8.96
C TYR A 57 -10.62 -7.61 -9.20
N GLY A 58 -11.95 -7.74 -9.08
CA GLY A 58 -12.64 -9.02 -9.23
C GLY A 58 -12.23 -10.06 -8.19
N VAL A 59 -11.83 -9.63 -6.99
CA VAL A 59 -11.36 -10.50 -5.90
C VAL A 59 -12.30 -10.45 -4.71
N SER A 60 -12.37 -11.53 -3.94
CA SER A 60 -12.99 -11.53 -2.61
C SER A 60 -11.93 -11.24 -1.56
N LEU A 61 -12.23 -10.34 -0.63
CA LEU A 61 -11.32 -9.99 0.46
C LEU A 61 -11.53 -10.84 1.73
N VAL A 62 -12.43 -11.82 1.70
CA VAL A 62 -12.67 -12.73 2.83
C VAL A 62 -11.43 -13.57 3.07
N GLY A 63 -10.89 -13.52 4.30
CA GLY A 63 -9.68 -14.26 4.68
C GLY A 63 -8.36 -13.71 4.09
N SER A 64 -8.40 -12.56 3.41
CA SER A 64 -7.19 -11.92 2.91
C SER A 64 -6.34 -11.33 4.04
N PRO A 65 -5.01 -11.48 4.01
CA PRO A 65 -4.15 -10.84 5.00
C PRO A 65 -4.01 -9.35 4.72
N PHE A 66 -4.20 -8.54 5.78
CA PHE A 66 -4.09 -7.09 5.73
C PHE A 66 -2.88 -6.58 6.52
N THR A 67 -2.27 -5.50 6.04
CA THR A 67 -1.30 -4.71 6.79
C THR A 67 -1.94 -3.41 7.26
N HIS A 68 -1.74 -3.05 8.52
CA HIS A 68 -2.33 -1.85 9.12
C HIS A 68 -1.41 -0.64 8.93
N THR A 69 -1.94 0.47 8.44
CA THR A 69 -1.22 1.72 8.22
C THR A 69 -2.17 2.92 8.24
N TYR A 70 -1.71 4.13 7.96
CA TYR A 70 -2.55 5.33 7.81
C TYR A 70 -2.69 5.71 6.33
N CYS A 71 -3.89 6.11 5.91
CA CYS A 71 -4.05 6.81 4.64
C CYS A 71 -3.57 8.26 4.77
N SER A 72 -3.23 8.91 3.65
CA SER A 72 -2.75 10.29 3.63
C SER A 72 -3.72 11.27 4.27
N GLY A 73 -5.04 11.10 4.04
CA GLY A 73 -6.07 11.92 4.68
C GLY A 73 -6.01 11.84 6.20
N CYS A 74 -6.09 10.64 6.77
CA CYS A 74 -6.06 10.46 8.22
C CYS A 74 -4.70 10.83 8.83
N HIS A 75 -3.60 10.60 8.13
CA HIS A 75 -2.28 11.05 8.57
C HIS A 75 -2.19 12.59 8.60
N ALA A 76 -2.66 13.28 7.56
CA ALA A 76 -2.67 14.74 7.50
C ALA A 76 -3.55 15.34 8.60
N ASP A 77 -4.75 14.80 8.82
CA ASP A 77 -5.65 15.23 9.89
C ASP A 77 -5.00 15.09 11.26
N PHE A 78 -4.33 13.95 11.50
CA PHE A 78 -3.59 13.72 12.73
C PHE A 78 -2.47 14.77 12.93
N MET A 79 -1.69 15.02 11.89
CA MET A 79 -0.60 16.01 11.94
C MET A 79 -1.09 17.45 12.09
N GLN A 80 -2.27 17.80 11.56
CA GLN A 80 -2.87 19.12 11.75
C GLN A 80 -3.33 19.34 13.18
N ARG A 81 -3.94 18.34 13.82
CA ARG A 81 -4.35 18.39 15.23
C ARG A 81 -3.17 18.40 16.19
N ALA A 82 -2.03 17.84 15.78
CA ALA A 82 -0.80 17.84 16.56
C ALA A 82 -0.01 19.15 16.50
N LYS A 83 -0.39 20.11 15.63
CA LYS A 83 0.25 21.43 15.66
C LYS A 83 -0.19 22.14 16.94
N PRO A 84 0.75 22.53 17.82
CA PRO A 84 0.39 23.39 18.94
C PRO A 84 -0.25 24.64 18.36
N GLU A 85 -1.49 24.90 18.78
CA GLU A 85 -2.15 26.17 18.56
C GLU A 85 -1.18 27.24 19.02
N LYS A 86 -0.77 28.14 18.12
CA LYS A 86 -0.03 29.35 18.48
C LYS A 86 -0.98 30.31 19.22
N HIS A 87 -1.65 29.84 20.28
CA HIS A 87 -2.32 30.72 21.20
C HIS A 87 -1.30 31.13 22.26
N ASN A 88 -1.11 32.45 22.36
CA ASN A 88 -0.25 33.16 23.31
C ASN A 88 1.24 33.26 22.95
N LEU A 89 1.53 33.87 21.79
CA LEU A 89 2.63 34.85 21.79
C LEU A 89 2.10 36.07 22.57
N MET A 90 2.42 36.13 23.87
CA MET A 90 2.31 37.41 24.59
C MET A 90 3.13 38.45 23.82
N PRO A 91 2.63 39.68 23.62
CA PRO A 91 3.49 40.75 23.16
C PRO A 91 4.60 40.92 24.20
N ALA A 92 5.85 40.88 23.74
CA ALA A 92 6.99 41.23 24.58
C ALA A 92 6.74 42.64 25.13
N THR A 93 6.54 42.76 26.44
CA THR A 93 6.53 44.07 27.09
C THR A 93 7.93 44.66 26.94
N PRO A 94 8.08 45.88 26.41
CA PRO A 94 9.35 46.56 26.50
C PRO A 94 9.59 46.87 27.99
N TYR A 95 10.58 46.21 28.58
CA TYR A 95 11.18 46.70 29.81
C TYR A 95 11.72 48.10 29.51
N GLY A 96 11.26 49.07 30.30
CA GLY A 96 11.65 50.46 30.16
C GLY A 96 13.09 50.71 30.60
N GLU A 97 13.68 51.72 29.97
CA GLU A 97 14.61 52.69 30.56
C GLU A 97 14.29 54.06 29.98
#